data_AF-A0A022XUC2-F1
#
_entry.id   AF-A0A022XUC2-F1
#
_cell.length_a   1.000
_cell.length_b   1.000
_cell.length_c   1.000
_cell.angle_alpha   90.00
_cell.angle_beta   90.00
_cell.angle_gamma   90.00
#
_symmetry.space_group_name_H-M   'P 1'
#
loop_
_entity.id
_entity.type
_entity.pdbx_description
1 polymer ?
#
loop_
_entity_poly.entity_id
_entity_poly.type
_entity_poly.pdbx_seq_one_letter_code
_entity_poly.pdbx_strand_id
1 'polypeptide(L)'
;MEDRAISHQPSPRLETLALVHNGKCDSLEKRLRANLKISLPFFRRRHQRRTITQRVASGRRNISQGTFALDTGVTDIDAESSLLGLIELTCVHVHQMVAAKKHVPIVKKHKKRFNRHQSDTYMRVDPSWRKPKGIDNRVRRRFSGQAAMPKIGYGSNKKTRHMIPSGHKVFLVQNPKDVELLLMHNRTYAAEIGHAVSSAKRVDIIAKAKALGVKVTNAKGRLTTES
;
A
#
# COMPACT_ATOMS: atom_id res chain seq x y z
N MET A 1 30.06 -31.02 59.36
CA MET A 1 29.45 -31.72 58.21
C MET A 1 28.34 -30.81 57.72
N GLU A 2 28.68 -29.65 57.16
CA GLU A 2 29.18 -29.51 55.78
C GLU A 2 28.44 -30.46 54.85
N ASP A 3 27.36 -29.96 54.23
CA ASP A 3 27.11 -30.26 52.83
C ASP A 3 26.68 -28.99 52.10
N ARG A 4 27.26 -28.85 50.91
CA ARG A 4 27.59 -27.60 50.25
C ARG A 4 26.49 -27.12 49.30
N ALA A 5 26.51 -25.81 49.11
CA ALA A 5 25.73 -25.01 48.18
C ALA A 5 25.69 -25.54 46.74
N ILE A 6 24.51 -25.43 46.10
CA ILE A 6 24.40 -25.04 44.68
C ILE A 6 23.20 -24.10 44.53
N SER A 7 23.45 -22.79 44.67
CA SER A 7 22.54 -21.74 44.21
C SER A 7 22.64 -21.66 42.69
N HIS A 8 21.61 -22.12 41.97
CA HIS A 8 21.52 -21.94 40.53
C HIS A 8 21.05 -20.52 40.21
N GLN A 9 22.00 -19.62 39.98
CA GLN A 9 21.77 -18.33 39.34
C GLN A 9 21.79 -18.54 37.81
N PRO A 10 20.75 -18.17 37.04
CA PRO A 10 20.88 -18.11 35.60
C PRO A 10 21.58 -16.80 35.19
N SER A 11 22.82 -16.93 34.70
CA SER A 11 23.57 -15.85 34.06
C SER A 11 22.88 -15.34 32.78
N PRO A 12 23.02 -14.04 32.43
CA PRO A 12 22.38 -13.46 31.26
C PRO A 12 23.14 -13.89 29.99
N ARG A 13 22.46 -14.57 29.06
CA ARG A 13 22.95 -14.72 27.68
C ARG A 13 22.56 -13.50 26.86
N LEU A 14 23.58 -12.83 26.33
CA LEU A 14 23.50 -11.81 25.31
C LEU A 14 23.07 -12.41 23.96
N GLU A 15 22.18 -11.67 23.29
CA GLU A 15 21.89 -11.61 21.83
C GLU A 15 21.13 -12.79 21.19
N THR A 16 20.01 -12.58 20.48
CA THR A 16 19.94 -11.83 19.22
C THR A 16 18.52 -11.30 18.91
N LEU A 17 18.49 -10.20 18.15
CA LEU A 17 17.34 -9.41 17.70
C LEU A 17 16.44 -10.14 16.68
N ALA A 18 15.12 -10.04 16.86
CA ALA A 18 14.16 -10.07 15.74
C ALA A 18 12.79 -9.48 16.15
N LEU A 19 12.72 -8.18 16.43
CA LEU A 19 11.42 -7.48 16.44
C LEU A 19 11.05 -7.10 15.00
N VAL A 20 10.22 -7.95 14.40
CA VAL A 20 9.44 -7.65 13.20
C VAL A 20 8.51 -6.49 13.53
N HIS A 21 8.94 -5.26 13.25
CA HIS A 21 8.05 -4.11 13.28
C HIS A 21 7.72 -3.65 11.87
N ASN A 22 6.45 -3.90 11.53
CA ASN A 22 5.78 -3.45 10.33
C ASN A 22 6.09 -1.98 9.98
N GLY A 23 6.68 -1.77 8.80
CA GLY A 23 6.30 -0.70 7.87
C GLY A 23 6.22 0.73 8.39
N LYS A 24 7.29 1.25 9.00
CA LYS A 24 7.48 2.71 9.14
C LYS A 24 8.93 3.09 8.78
N CYS A 25 9.16 3.36 7.49
CA CYS A 25 10.40 4.00 7.02
C CYS A 25 10.56 5.46 7.51
N ASP A 26 9.48 6.10 7.96
CA ASP A 26 9.49 7.55 8.22
C ASP A 26 10.23 8.00 9.50
N SER A 27 10.62 7.07 10.39
CA SER A 27 11.24 7.42 11.68
C SER A 27 12.78 7.41 11.64
N LEU A 28 13.38 6.58 10.79
CA LEU A 28 14.83 6.45 10.67
C LEU A 28 15.46 7.63 9.92
N GLU A 29 14.78 8.17 8.90
CA GLU A 29 15.27 9.31 8.12
C GLU A 29 15.37 10.60 8.97
N LYS A 30 14.40 10.81 9.88
CA LYS A 30 14.42 11.94 10.84
C LYS A 30 15.50 11.78 11.91
N ARG A 31 15.83 10.55 12.31
CA ARG A 31 16.90 10.25 13.27
C ARG A 31 18.29 10.37 12.65
N LEU A 32 18.45 10.00 11.38
CA LEU A 32 19.71 10.15 10.64
C LEU A 32 20.03 11.63 10.34
N ARG A 33 19.04 12.46 10.05
CA ARG A 33 19.24 13.93 9.86
C ARG A 33 19.59 14.68 11.16
N ALA A 34 19.27 14.13 12.33
CA ALA A 34 19.60 14.74 13.61
C ALA A 34 21.05 14.46 14.08
N ASN A 35 21.73 13.46 13.50
CA ASN A 35 23.03 12.99 13.99
C ASN A 35 24.23 13.24 13.06
N LEU A 36 24.04 13.92 11.92
CA LEU A 36 25.14 14.41 11.09
C LEU A 36 25.22 15.93 11.20
N LYS A 37 25.97 16.43 12.19
CA LYS A 37 26.51 17.79 12.18
C LYS A 37 27.56 17.89 11.07
N ILE A 38 27.13 17.94 9.82
CA ILE A 38 27.99 18.40 8.73
C ILE A 38 27.76 19.90 8.61
N SER A 39 28.76 20.70 8.99
CA SER A 39 28.79 22.13 8.72
C SER A 39 28.87 22.33 7.20
N LEU A 40 27.78 22.74 6.57
CA LEU A 40 27.83 23.30 5.22
C LEU A 40 28.40 24.73 5.32
N PRO A 41 29.40 25.12 4.51
CA PRO A 41 29.88 26.49 4.51
C PRO A 41 28.79 27.44 4.05
N PHE A 42 28.63 28.50 4.83
CA PHE A 42 27.71 29.61 4.66
C PHE A 42 27.97 30.35 3.33
N PHE A 43 27.25 29.99 2.26
CA PHE A 43 27.31 30.70 0.98
C PHE A 43 26.30 31.85 0.95
N ARG A 44 26.81 33.07 1.13
CA ARG A 44 26.06 34.33 1.13
C ARG A 44 25.60 34.67 -0.30
N ARG A 45 24.37 34.32 -0.67
CA ARG A 45 23.75 34.78 -1.94
C ARG A 45 23.40 36.26 -1.86
N ARG A 46 24.20 37.13 -2.50
CA ARG A 46 23.79 38.49 -2.85
C ARG A 46 22.68 38.45 -3.90
N HIS A 47 21.61 39.17 -3.62
CA HIS A 47 20.66 39.61 -4.63
C HIS A 47 21.36 40.55 -5.62
N GLN A 48 21.34 40.21 -6.90
CA GLN A 48 21.32 41.19 -7.98
C GLN A 48 20.31 40.70 -9.02
N ARG A 49 19.20 41.43 -9.13
CA ARG A 49 18.26 41.33 -10.23
C ARG A 49 18.96 41.85 -11.48
N ARG A 50 18.98 41.09 -12.58
CA ARG A 50 19.21 41.67 -13.91
C ARG A 50 18.17 41.14 -14.87
N THR A 51 17.40 42.09 -15.37
CA THR A 51 16.37 42.03 -16.40
C THR A 51 16.94 41.57 -17.73
N ILE A 52 16.24 40.63 -18.36
CA ILE A 52 16.42 40.25 -19.76
C ILE A 52 15.83 41.37 -20.63
N THR A 53 16.65 41.96 -21.50
CA THR A 53 16.17 42.69 -22.69
C THR A 53 16.97 42.21 -23.89
N GLN A 54 16.23 41.91 -24.96
CA GLN A 54 16.73 41.37 -26.22
C GLN A 54 17.58 42.40 -26.97
N ARG A 55 18.55 41.92 -27.75
CA ARG A 55 19.00 42.61 -28.95
C ARG A 55 19.34 41.61 -30.04
N VAL A 56 18.50 41.59 -31.06
CA VAL A 56 18.76 40.97 -32.36
C VAL A 56 19.75 41.86 -33.10
N ALA A 57 20.85 41.30 -33.58
CA ALA A 57 21.64 41.90 -34.65
C ALA A 57 22.40 40.81 -35.42
N SER A 58 21.94 40.65 -36.66
CA SER A 58 22.62 40.18 -37.87
C SER A 58 24.15 40.09 -37.86
N GLY A 59 24.70 39.06 -38.51
CA GLY A 59 26.07 39.13 -39.01
C GLY A 59 26.64 37.82 -39.54
N ARG A 60 26.65 37.68 -40.87
CA ARG A 60 27.27 36.62 -41.66
C ARG A 60 28.76 36.39 -41.31
N ARG A 61 29.25 35.15 -41.45
CA ARG A 61 30.27 34.72 -42.43
C ARG A 61 30.74 33.27 -42.16
N ASN A 62 30.73 32.49 -43.23
CA ASN A 62 31.49 31.23 -43.40
C ASN A 62 32.99 31.48 -43.24
N ILE A 63 33.77 30.42 -42.94
CA ILE A 63 34.99 30.00 -43.68
C ILE A 63 35.71 28.86 -42.92
N SER A 64 36.13 27.85 -43.72
CA SER A 64 37.22 26.86 -43.56
C SER A 64 37.23 25.93 -42.34
N GLN A 65 37.17 24.61 -42.53
CA GLN A 65 38.30 23.73 -42.89
C GLN A 65 39.44 23.78 -41.87
N GLY A 66 39.64 22.66 -41.17
CA GLY A 66 40.66 22.47 -40.15
C GLY A 66 40.69 21.01 -39.70
N THR A 67 41.15 20.14 -40.58
CA THR A 67 41.61 18.77 -40.30
C THR A 67 42.93 18.81 -39.54
N PHE A 68 43.03 18.18 -38.36
CA PHE A 68 44.27 17.73 -37.69
C PHE A 68 43.82 16.98 -36.43
N ALA A 69 44.38 15.88 -35.97
CA ALA A 69 45.16 14.79 -36.51
C ALA A 69 44.97 13.66 -35.49
N LEU A 70 45.20 12.44 -35.92
CA LEU A 70 45.30 11.27 -35.05
C LEU A 70 46.36 11.53 -33.99
N ASP A 71 46.04 11.26 -32.73
CA ASP A 71 47.07 10.86 -31.78
C ASP A 71 46.60 9.64 -31.01
N THR A 72 47.48 8.66 -31.04
CA THR A 72 47.40 7.32 -30.47
C THR A 72 47.30 7.37 -28.96
N GLY A 73 46.48 6.50 -28.38
CA GLY A 73 46.44 6.34 -26.93
C GLY A 73 45.48 5.24 -26.50
N VAL A 74 45.88 3.99 -26.70
CA VAL A 74 45.37 2.86 -25.90
C VAL A 74 45.80 3.11 -24.46
N THR A 75 44.85 3.43 -23.59
CA THR A 75 44.89 3.00 -22.19
C THR A 75 43.45 2.70 -21.78
N ASP A 76 43.13 1.40 -21.77
CA ASP A 76 42.03 0.82 -21.02
C ASP A 76 42.16 1.18 -19.55
N ILE A 77 41.53 2.26 -19.11
CA ILE A 77 41.11 2.46 -17.72
C ILE A 77 39.80 3.25 -17.78
N ASP A 78 38.71 2.58 -17.43
CA ASP A 78 37.45 3.10 -16.87
C ASP A 78 36.23 2.23 -17.23
N ALA A 79 36.40 0.90 -17.19
CA ALA A 79 35.29 -0.06 -17.19
C ALA A 79 34.54 -0.12 -15.83
N GLU A 80 34.89 0.73 -14.84
CA GLU A 80 34.24 0.77 -13.52
C GLU A 80 33.36 2.00 -13.27
N SER A 81 33.29 2.97 -14.20
CA SER A 81 32.38 4.13 -14.03
C SER A 81 30.95 3.90 -14.56
N SER A 82 30.73 2.81 -15.32
CA SER A 82 29.43 2.49 -15.94
C SER A 82 28.52 1.62 -15.06
N LEU A 83 29.06 0.96 -14.03
CA LEU A 83 28.26 0.11 -13.13
C LEU A 83 27.59 0.89 -12.00
N LEU A 84 28.17 2.01 -11.55
CA LEU A 84 27.54 2.86 -10.54
C LEU A 84 26.41 3.74 -11.10
N GLY A 85 26.42 4.04 -12.41
CA GLY A 85 25.35 4.77 -13.08
C GLY A 85 24.10 3.92 -13.37
N LEU A 86 24.24 2.59 -13.51
CA LEU A 86 23.12 1.67 -13.75
C LEU A 86 22.48 1.16 -12.44
N ILE A 87 23.20 1.22 -11.32
CA ILE A 87 22.69 0.78 -10.01
C ILE A 87 21.82 1.87 -9.35
N GLU A 88 22.08 3.17 -9.58
CA GLU A 88 21.22 4.27 -9.11
C GLU A 88 19.88 4.37 -9.86
N LEU A 89 19.76 3.84 -11.08
CA LEU A 89 18.52 3.85 -11.87
C LEU A 89 17.62 2.62 -11.65
N THR A 90 18.15 1.53 -11.07
CA THR A 90 17.38 0.30 -10.80
C THR A 90 16.83 0.23 -9.36
N CYS A 91 17.30 1.09 -8.46
CA CYS A 91 16.99 1.01 -7.02
C CYS A 91 15.93 2.02 -6.52
N VAL A 92 15.03 2.53 -7.38
CA VAL A 92 13.94 3.46 -6.94
C VAL A 92 12.52 2.98 -7.23
N HIS A 93 12.32 1.88 -7.97
CA HIS A 93 10.98 1.27 -8.07
C HIS A 93 10.74 0.23 -6.96
N VAL A 94 10.96 0.63 -5.70
CA VAL A 94 10.16 0.06 -4.63
C VAL A 94 8.73 0.45 -4.99
N HIS A 95 7.94 -0.48 -5.55
CA HIS A 95 6.56 -0.22 -5.96
C HIS A 95 5.76 0.29 -4.76
N GLN A 96 5.74 1.61 -4.59
CA GLN A 96 5.03 2.27 -3.52
C GLN A 96 3.54 2.06 -3.81
N MET A 97 2.91 1.19 -3.01
CA MET A 97 1.48 0.97 -3.13
C MET A 97 0.74 2.28 -2.98
N VAL A 98 -0.15 2.56 -3.92
CA VAL A 98 -0.86 3.83 -3.98
C VAL A 98 -1.88 3.91 -2.84
N ALA A 99 -1.83 4.99 -2.07
CA ALA A 99 -2.78 5.24 -1.00
C ALA A 99 -4.18 5.58 -1.56
N ALA A 100 -5.22 5.14 -0.84
CA ALA A 100 -6.60 5.41 -1.19
C ALA A 100 -6.88 6.92 -1.31
N LYS A 101 -7.89 7.27 -2.10
CA LYS A 101 -8.45 8.63 -2.07
C LYS A 101 -8.97 8.95 -0.67
N LYS A 102 -8.75 10.17 -0.19
CA LYS A 102 -9.32 10.66 1.07
C LYS A 102 -10.85 10.47 1.03
N HIS A 103 -11.41 9.85 2.06
CA HIS A 103 -12.84 9.54 2.13
C HIS A 103 -13.39 9.86 3.53
N VAL A 104 -14.71 10.07 3.58
CA VAL A 104 -15.43 10.28 4.86
C VAL A 104 -15.33 9.00 5.68
N PRO A 105 -15.07 9.07 7.00
CA PRO A 105 -14.99 7.87 7.83
C PRO A 105 -16.22 6.98 7.70
N ILE A 106 -15.98 5.67 7.63
CA ILE A 106 -17.04 4.68 7.44
C ILE A 106 -17.79 4.49 8.75
N VAL A 107 -18.90 5.20 8.91
CA VAL A 107 -19.82 5.03 10.04
C VAL A 107 -21.03 4.20 9.61
N LYS A 108 -21.27 3.08 10.30
CA LYS A 108 -22.46 2.23 10.10
C LYS A 108 -23.52 2.59 11.14
N LYS A 109 -24.74 2.89 10.66
CA LYS A 109 -25.90 3.20 11.53
C LYS A 109 -26.37 1.99 12.33
N HIS A 110 -26.35 0.82 11.70
CA HIS A 110 -26.70 -0.44 12.34
C HIS A 110 -25.55 -1.43 12.12
N LYS A 111 -24.98 -1.94 13.22
CA LYS A 111 -23.86 -2.89 13.21
C LYS A 111 -24.33 -4.34 13.35
N LYS A 112 -25.48 -4.57 14.01
CA LYS A 112 -26.01 -5.90 14.24
C LYS A 112 -26.56 -6.51 12.95
N ARG A 113 -26.56 -7.84 12.87
CA ARG A 113 -27.22 -8.56 11.78
C ARG A 113 -28.74 -8.55 12.01
N PHE A 114 -29.50 -8.51 10.93
CA PHE A 114 -30.94 -8.69 10.99
C PHE A 114 -31.23 -10.19 11.02
N ASN A 115 -31.49 -10.73 12.21
CA ASN A 115 -31.76 -12.15 12.41
C ASN A 115 -33.25 -12.46 12.23
N ARG A 116 -33.57 -13.68 11.80
CA ARG A 116 -34.95 -14.19 11.75
C ARG A 116 -35.53 -14.29 13.17
N HIS A 117 -36.84 -14.09 13.29
CA HIS A 117 -37.56 -14.31 14.54
C HIS A 117 -37.36 -15.75 15.05
N GLN A 118 -37.01 -15.91 16.34
CA GLN A 118 -36.78 -17.18 17.04
C GLN A 118 -35.61 -18.05 16.51
N SER A 119 -34.72 -17.50 15.69
CA SER A 119 -33.50 -18.23 15.27
C SER A 119 -32.51 -18.46 16.42
N ASP A 120 -32.63 -17.67 17.47
CA ASP A 120 -31.88 -17.77 18.72
C ASP A 120 -32.44 -18.85 19.65
N THR A 121 -33.74 -19.13 19.57
CA THR A 121 -34.41 -20.13 20.42
C THR A 121 -34.42 -21.53 19.80
N TYR A 122 -34.57 -21.64 18.48
CA TYR A 122 -34.72 -22.94 17.81
C TYR A 122 -33.58 -23.21 16.83
N MET A 123 -32.87 -24.32 17.03
CA MET A 123 -31.77 -24.75 16.15
C MET A 123 -32.22 -25.03 14.70
N ARG A 124 -33.46 -25.47 14.50
CA ARG A 124 -34.04 -25.72 13.17
C ARG A 124 -34.33 -24.44 12.37
N VAL A 125 -34.23 -23.25 12.99
CA VAL A 125 -34.56 -21.98 12.35
C VAL A 125 -33.29 -21.19 12.09
N ASP A 126 -32.91 -21.10 10.82
CA ASP A 126 -31.71 -20.35 10.44
C ASP A 126 -31.82 -18.85 10.77
N PRO A 127 -30.69 -18.18 11.09
CA PRO A 127 -30.66 -16.74 11.37
C PRO A 127 -30.90 -15.86 10.12
N SER A 128 -30.95 -16.44 8.92
CA SER A 128 -31.21 -15.73 7.66
C SER A 128 -32.54 -14.97 7.71
N TRP A 129 -32.49 -13.63 7.57
CA TRP A 129 -33.67 -12.77 7.66
C TRP A 129 -34.83 -13.24 6.78
N ARG A 130 -36.03 -13.30 7.36
CA ARG A 130 -37.32 -13.50 6.65
C ARG A 130 -38.35 -12.55 7.22
N LYS A 131 -39.20 -11.97 6.36
CA LYS A 131 -40.27 -11.07 6.77
C LYS A 131 -41.30 -11.86 7.61
N PRO A 132 -41.54 -11.50 8.89
CA PRO A 132 -42.50 -12.21 9.73
C PRO A 132 -43.93 -12.00 9.22
N LYS A 133 -44.74 -13.07 9.22
CA LYS A 133 -46.07 -13.09 8.59
C LYS A 133 -47.23 -13.27 9.58
N GLY A 134 -47.09 -14.09 10.62
CA GLY A 134 -48.19 -14.48 11.52
C GLY A 134 -48.87 -13.33 12.26
N ILE A 135 -50.18 -13.47 12.55
CA ILE A 135 -51.02 -12.40 13.09
C ILE A 135 -50.56 -11.89 14.47
N ASP A 136 -50.15 -12.82 15.32
CA ASP A 136 -49.74 -12.53 16.70
C ASP A 136 -48.24 -12.27 16.83
N ASN A 137 -47.49 -12.24 15.72
CA ASN A 137 -46.05 -12.11 15.77
C ASN A 137 -45.62 -10.75 16.32
N ARG A 138 -44.88 -10.77 17.44
CA ARG A 138 -44.45 -9.56 18.16
C ARG A 138 -43.48 -8.68 17.36
N VAL A 139 -42.57 -9.27 16.57
CA VAL A 139 -41.67 -8.53 15.68
C VAL A 139 -42.46 -7.84 14.57
N ARG A 140 -43.46 -8.52 14.00
CA ARG A 140 -44.33 -7.94 12.94
C ARG A 140 -45.11 -6.73 13.46
N ARG A 141 -45.66 -6.86 14.66
CA ARG A 141 -46.39 -5.79 15.38
C ARG A 141 -45.48 -4.72 15.99
N ARG A 142 -44.15 -4.89 15.91
CA ARG A 142 -43.12 -3.93 16.36
C ARG A 142 -43.17 -3.61 17.86
N PHE A 143 -43.43 -4.63 18.69
CA PHE A 143 -43.28 -4.47 20.14
C PHE A 143 -41.83 -4.10 20.51
N SER A 144 -41.67 -3.33 21.58
CA SER A 144 -40.36 -3.00 22.15
C SER A 144 -39.61 -4.27 22.61
N GLY A 145 -38.29 -4.20 22.62
CA GLY A 145 -37.43 -5.32 23.02
C GLY A 145 -37.33 -6.48 22.01
N GLN A 146 -38.05 -6.42 20.89
CA GLN A 146 -37.96 -7.41 19.83
C GLN A 146 -36.93 -7.04 18.76
N ALA A 147 -36.53 -8.05 17.96
CA ALA A 147 -35.59 -7.86 16.86
C ALA A 147 -36.08 -6.76 15.90
N ALA A 148 -35.16 -5.87 15.48
CA ALA A 148 -35.48 -4.80 14.57
C ALA A 148 -35.78 -5.33 13.16
N MET A 149 -36.84 -4.81 12.54
CA MET A 149 -37.20 -5.14 11.15
C MET A 149 -36.43 -4.26 10.16
N PRO A 150 -35.84 -4.80 9.08
CA PRO A 150 -35.19 -4.02 8.04
C PRO A 150 -36.13 -2.98 7.43
N LYS A 151 -35.65 -1.73 7.35
CA LYS A 151 -36.31 -0.58 6.71
C LYS A 151 -35.27 0.23 5.95
N ILE A 152 -35.72 1.03 4.99
CA ILE A 152 -34.88 1.89 4.13
C ILE A 152 -33.97 2.81 4.98
N GLY A 153 -34.44 3.27 6.14
CA GLY A 153 -33.68 4.12 7.06
C GLY A 153 -32.38 3.54 7.63
N TYR A 154 -32.19 2.20 7.60
CA TYR A 154 -30.95 1.56 8.05
C TYR A 154 -29.82 1.59 7.00
N GLY A 155 -30.08 2.11 5.80
CA GLY A 155 -29.07 2.22 4.76
C GLY A 155 -27.81 2.98 5.21
N SER A 156 -26.64 2.44 4.86
CA SER A 156 -25.36 3.14 5.02
C SER A 156 -25.29 4.37 4.12
N ASN A 157 -24.47 5.35 4.51
CA ASN A 157 -24.20 6.55 3.72
C ASN A 157 -23.84 6.17 2.27
N LYS A 158 -24.49 6.80 1.29
CA LYS A 158 -24.31 6.51 -0.14
C LYS A 158 -22.85 6.68 -0.57
N LYS A 159 -22.16 7.69 -0.03
CA LYS A 159 -20.76 7.99 -0.38
C LYS A 159 -19.80 6.87 0.03
N THR A 160 -20.00 6.26 1.20
CA THR A 160 -19.10 5.25 1.79
C THR A 160 -19.62 3.81 1.67
N ARG A 161 -20.74 3.62 0.96
CA ARG A 161 -21.31 2.29 0.75
C ARG A 161 -20.33 1.44 -0.09
N HIS A 162 -20.18 0.17 0.28
CA HIS A 162 -19.30 -0.80 -0.39
C HIS A 162 -17.79 -0.51 -0.31
N MET A 163 -17.35 0.45 0.52
CA MET A 163 -15.93 0.62 0.81
C MET A 163 -15.46 -0.35 1.89
N ILE A 164 -14.22 -0.82 1.75
CA ILE A 164 -13.48 -1.49 2.81
C ILE A 164 -12.86 -0.47 3.76
N PRO A 165 -12.50 -0.85 5.00
CA PRO A 165 -11.88 0.06 5.97
C PRO A 165 -10.62 0.77 5.47
N SER A 166 -9.94 0.22 4.47
CA SER A 166 -8.78 0.87 3.83
C SER A 166 -9.14 2.01 2.87
N GLY A 167 -10.42 2.31 2.65
CA GLY A 167 -10.91 3.40 1.80
C GLY A 167 -11.10 3.06 0.33
N HIS A 168 -10.78 1.84 -0.09
CA HIS A 168 -11.01 1.36 -1.46
C HIS A 168 -12.38 0.69 -1.60
N LYS A 169 -12.88 0.57 -2.82
CA LYS A 169 -13.97 -0.34 -3.20
C LYS A 169 -13.36 -1.64 -3.70
N VAL A 170 -14.00 -2.76 -3.42
CA VAL A 170 -13.50 -4.08 -3.85
C VAL A 170 -13.88 -4.31 -5.32
N PHE A 171 -12.91 -4.71 -6.12
CA PHE A 171 -13.10 -5.19 -7.48
C PHE A 171 -12.66 -6.66 -7.56
N LEU A 172 -13.55 -7.54 -8.03
CA LEU A 172 -13.28 -8.96 -8.15
C LEU A 172 -12.45 -9.24 -9.41
N VAL A 173 -11.27 -9.83 -9.24
CA VAL A 173 -10.32 -10.14 -10.30
C VAL A 173 -10.22 -11.65 -10.48
N GLN A 174 -10.34 -12.14 -11.72
CA GLN A 174 -10.18 -13.56 -12.04
C GLN A 174 -8.95 -13.84 -12.90
N ASN A 175 -8.53 -12.86 -13.71
CA ASN A 175 -7.44 -12.99 -14.66
C ASN A 175 -6.48 -11.78 -14.57
N PRO A 176 -5.26 -11.86 -15.13
CA PRO A 176 -4.31 -10.74 -15.10
C PRO A 176 -4.71 -9.56 -15.99
N LYS A 177 -5.64 -9.72 -16.94
CA LYS A 177 -6.15 -8.62 -17.78
C LYS A 177 -7.09 -7.71 -16.98
N ASP A 178 -7.88 -8.29 -16.08
CA ASP A 178 -8.79 -7.56 -15.18
C ASP A 178 -8.02 -6.58 -14.27
N VAL A 179 -6.75 -6.87 -13.97
CA VAL A 179 -5.88 -5.97 -13.18
C VAL A 179 -5.50 -4.71 -13.96
N GLU A 180 -5.38 -4.79 -15.29
CA GLU A 180 -5.05 -3.64 -16.15
C GLU A 180 -6.16 -2.58 -16.11
N LEU A 181 -7.41 -3.02 -16.00
CA LEU A 181 -8.57 -2.12 -15.85
C LEU A 181 -8.44 -1.21 -14.62
N LEU A 182 -7.67 -1.63 -13.61
CA LEU A 182 -7.45 -0.88 -12.38
C LEU A 182 -6.31 0.13 -12.46
N LEU A 183 -5.56 0.18 -13.56
CA LEU A 183 -4.43 1.11 -13.74
C LEU A 183 -4.86 2.57 -13.50
N MET A 184 -5.96 3.00 -14.12
CA MET A 184 -6.48 4.36 -13.99
C MET A 184 -7.22 4.60 -12.66
N HIS A 185 -7.61 3.54 -11.95
CA HIS A 185 -8.52 3.61 -10.80
C HIS A 185 -7.94 3.05 -9.49
N ASN A 186 -6.61 2.89 -9.43
CA ASN A 186 -5.85 2.34 -8.30
C ASN A 186 -6.15 3.02 -6.94
N ARG A 187 -6.47 4.31 -6.92
CA ARG A 187 -6.82 5.07 -5.69
C ARG A 187 -8.22 4.78 -5.16
N THR A 188 -9.12 4.28 -6.01
CA THR A 188 -10.54 4.10 -5.68
C THR A 188 -10.88 2.63 -5.47
N TYR A 189 -10.23 1.73 -6.22
CA TYR A 189 -10.51 0.30 -6.18
C TYR A 189 -9.29 -0.49 -5.70
N ALA A 190 -9.56 -1.57 -4.99
CA ALA A 190 -8.59 -2.59 -4.63
C ALA A 190 -9.00 -3.90 -5.31
N ALA A 191 -8.03 -4.67 -5.77
CA ALA A 191 -8.25 -5.97 -6.36
C ALA A 191 -8.50 -7.02 -5.25
N GLU A 192 -9.54 -7.81 -5.40
CA GLU A 192 -9.78 -9.02 -4.64
C GLU A 192 -9.78 -10.20 -5.59
N ILE A 193 -8.85 -11.13 -5.39
CA ILE A 193 -8.71 -12.27 -6.28
C ILE A 193 -9.80 -13.28 -5.97
N GLY A 194 -10.53 -13.72 -6.98
CA GLY A 194 -11.59 -14.71 -6.84
C GLY A 194 -11.15 -16.00 -6.16
N HIS A 195 -12.06 -16.60 -5.40
CA HIS A 195 -11.83 -17.88 -4.76
C HIS A 195 -11.63 -19.02 -5.77
N ALA A 196 -12.05 -18.91 -7.03
CA ALA A 196 -11.85 -19.97 -8.02
C ALA A 196 -10.44 -19.97 -8.63
N VAL A 197 -9.65 -18.90 -8.45
CA VAL A 197 -8.35 -18.74 -9.14
C VAL A 197 -7.29 -19.68 -8.53
N SER A 198 -6.61 -20.44 -9.38
CA SER A 198 -5.52 -21.34 -9.02
C SER A 198 -4.28 -20.59 -8.53
N SER A 199 -3.43 -21.23 -7.73
CA SER A 199 -2.20 -20.63 -7.18
C SER A 199 -1.29 -20.06 -8.28
N ALA A 200 -1.08 -20.78 -9.38
CA ALA A 200 -0.28 -20.32 -10.51
C ALA A 200 -0.73 -18.95 -11.05
N LYS A 201 -2.02 -18.81 -11.38
CA LYS A 201 -2.57 -17.54 -11.88
C LYS A 201 -2.53 -16.42 -10.83
N ARG A 202 -2.59 -16.76 -9.54
CA ARG A 202 -2.49 -15.78 -8.45
C ARG A 202 -1.11 -15.13 -8.42
N VAL A 203 -0.04 -15.88 -8.71
CA VAL A 203 1.32 -15.32 -8.82
C VAL A 203 1.37 -14.26 -9.91
N ASP A 204 0.84 -14.55 -11.09
CA ASP A 204 0.80 -13.61 -12.23
C ASP A 204 0.00 -12.34 -11.91
N ILE A 205 -1.18 -12.52 -11.31
CA ILE A 205 -2.05 -11.42 -10.88
C ILE A 205 -1.34 -10.53 -9.85
N ILE A 206 -0.64 -11.12 -8.88
CA ILE A 206 0.07 -10.38 -7.84
C ILE A 206 1.29 -9.66 -8.42
N ALA A 207 2.07 -10.32 -9.28
CA ALA A 207 3.22 -9.72 -9.95
C ALA A 207 2.78 -8.48 -10.75
N LYS A 208 1.70 -8.61 -11.52
CA LYS A 208 1.14 -7.52 -12.30
C LYS A 208 0.54 -6.41 -11.44
N ALA A 209 -0.17 -6.76 -10.37
CA ALA A 209 -0.72 -5.77 -9.43
C ALA A 209 0.40 -4.97 -8.74
N LYS A 210 1.52 -5.62 -8.40
CA LYS A 210 2.72 -4.93 -7.88
C LYS A 210 3.26 -3.96 -8.93
N ALA A 211 3.42 -4.40 -10.18
CA ALA A 211 3.89 -3.56 -11.27
C ALA A 211 3.05 -2.28 -11.46
N LEU A 212 1.72 -2.41 -11.39
CA LEU A 212 0.79 -1.29 -11.56
C LEU A 212 0.51 -0.50 -10.25
N GLY A 213 1.09 -0.91 -9.12
CA GLY A 213 0.87 -0.28 -7.81
C GLY A 213 -0.55 -0.44 -7.26
N VAL A 214 -1.28 -1.48 -7.70
CA VAL A 214 -2.65 -1.78 -7.28
C VAL A 214 -2.64 -2.58 -5.97
N LYS A 215 -3.46 -2.15 -5.00
CA LYS A 215 -3.64 -2.88 -3.75
C LYS A 215 -4.45 -4.15 -3.94
N VAL A 216 -3.92 -5.29 -3.49
CA VAL A 216 -4.61 -6.58 -3.44
C VAL A 216 -5.05 -6.89 -2.00
N THR A 217 -6.32 -7.22 -1.77
CA THR A 217 -6.86 -7.48 -0.42
C THR A 217 -6.41 -8.83 0.15
N ASN A 218 -6.44 -9.87 -0.66
CA ASN A 218 -6.17 -11.26 -0.29
C ASN A 218 -4.86 -11.80 -0.91
N ALA A 219 -3.79 -11.00 -0.89
CA ALA A 219 -2.53 -11.32 -1.56
C ALA A 219 -1.88 -12.64 -1.11
N LYS A 220 -1.98 -12.97 0.19
CA LYS A 220 -1.37 -14.18 0.76
C LYS A 220 -2.20 -15.47 0.55
N GLY A 221 -3.37 -15.38 -0.08
CA GLY A 221 -4.23 -16.56 -0.24
C GLY A 221 -3.60 -17.62 -1.14
N ARG A 222 -3.55 -18.88 -0.66
CA ARG A 222 -3.08 -20.08 -1.40
C ARG A 222 -1.63 -20.09 -1.89
N LEU A 223 -0.82 -19.10 -1.50
CA LEU A 223 0.60 -19.06 -1.83
C LEU A 223 1.38 -19.38 -0.55
N THR A 224 2.12 -20.47 -0.56
CA THR A 224 3.09 -20.80 0.49
C THR A 224 4.42 -20.23 0.06
N THR A 225 5.01 -19.37 0.89
CA THR A 225 6.41 -18.93 0.71
C THR A 225 7.25 -19.89 1.52
N GLU A 226 8.04 -20.75 0.87
CA GLU A 226 9.11 -21.46 1.55
C GLU A 226 10.08 -20.38 2.04
N SER A 227 10.20 -20.28 3.37
CA SER A 227 10.88 -19.19 4.07
C SER A 227 12.30 -19.60 4.41
#